data_AF-A0A445DKK1-F1
#
_entry.id   AF-A0A445DKK1-F1
#
_cell.length_a   1.000
_cell.length_b   1.000
_cell.length_c   1.000
_cell.angle_alpha   90.00
_cell.angle_beta   90.00
_cell.angle_gamma   90.00
#
_symmetry.space_group_name_H-M   'P 1'
#
loop_
_entity.id
_entity.type
_entity.pdbx_description
1 polymer ?
#
loop_
_entity_poly.entity_id
_entity_poly.type
_entity_poly.pdbx_seq_one_letter_code
_entity_poly.pdbx_strand_id
1 'polypeptide(L)'
;MANHNGSHQGCCKTGPGYATPLEAMSGPRETLIYVTAVYTGTGVQKPDYLATVDIDPNSPTYSKVIHRLPVPYLGDELHHTGWNSCSSCHGDPSAERRFLVVPGLVSGRIYVVDTKTNPRAPSLHKVVEPSDIIEKTGLAFPHTSHCLASGDVMVSCLGDKDGNAKGNGFLLLDSDFNVKGR
;
A
#
# COMPACT_ATOMS: atom_id res chain seq x y z
N MET A 1 -27.74 -25.46 -26.68
CA MET A 1 -27.92 -24.01 -26.86
C MET A 1 -28.97 -23.53 -25.87
N ALA A 2 -28.53 -22.87 -24.81
CA ALA A 2 -29.39 -22.06 -23.94
C ALA A 2 -28.59 -20.80 -23.65
N ASN A 3 -28.96 -19.71 -24.33
CA ASN A 3 -28.37 -18.40 -24.17
C ASN A 3 -28.82 -17.81 -22.84
N HIS A 4 -27.94 -17.78 -21.84
CA HIS A 4 -28.10 -16.89 -20.70
C HIS A 4 -27.44 -15.55 -21.02
N ASN A 5 -28.22 -14.69 -21.67
CA ASN A 5 -27.89 -13.29 -21.87
C ASN A 5 -28.23 -12.54 -20.56
N GLY A 6 -27.31 -12.59 -19.59
CA GLY A 6 -27.40 -11.82 -18.35
C GLY A 6 -26.81 -10.44 -18.56
N SER A 7 -27.63 -9.50 -19.03
CA SER A 7 -27.31 -8.07 -19.02
C SER A 7 -27.21 -7.59 -17.58
N HIS A 8 -26.01 -7.60 -16.99
CA HIS A 8 -25.74 -6.86 -15.76
C HIS A 8 -25.71 -5.37 -16.10
N GLN A 9 -26.88 -4.76 -15.97
CA GLN A 9 -27.10 -3.33 -16.02
C GLN A 9 -26.47 -2.70 -14.77
N GLY A 10 -25.15 -2.49 -14.81
CA GLY A 10 -24.35 -1.90 -13.73
C GLY A 10 -24.64 -0.40 -13.60
N CYS A 11 -25.74 -0.06 -12.92
CA CYS A 11 -26.19 1.33 -12.76
C CYS A 11 -25.63 2.02 -11.50
N CYS A 12 -24.94 1.30 -10.62
CA CYS A 12 -24.33 1.87 -9.42
C CYS A 12 -22.85 1.47 -9.39
N LYS A 13 -21.94 2.45 -9.35
CA LYS A 13 -20.52 2.18 -9.10
C LYS A 13 -20.42 1.41 -7.78
N THR A 14 -19.96 0.17 -7.82
CA THR A 14 -19.62 -0.57 -6.61
C THR A 14 -18.21 -0.14 -6.20
N GLY A 15 -18.00 0.22 -4.93
CA GLY A 15 -16.68 0.54 -4.37
C GLY A 15 -15.64 -0.56 -4.63
N PRO A 16 -14.37 -0.35 -4.26
CA PRO A 16 -13.29 -1.25 -4.64
C PRO A 16 -13.45 -2.64 -3.99
N GLY A 17 -12.95 -3.67 -4.68
CA GLY A 17 -12.93 -5.04 -4.17
C GLY A 17 -14.27 -5.77 -4.29
N TYR A 18 -14.52 -6.70 -3.37
CA TYR A 18 -15.57 -7.72 -3.46
C TYR A 18 -16.34 -7.81 -2.15
N ALA A 19 -17.62 -8.19 -2.18
CA ALA A 19 -18.44 -8.25 -0.96
C ALA A 19 -18.06 -9.45 -0.08
N THR A 20 -17.57 -10.53 -0.68
CA THR A 20 -17.20 -11.76 0.04
C THR A 20 -15.89 -12.37 -0.45
N PRO A 21 -15.25 -13.24 0.36
CA PRO A 21 -14.09 -14.01 -0.09
C PRO A 21 -14.37 -14.87 -1.33
N LEU A 22 -15.57 -15.46 -1.46
CA LEU A 22 -15.92 -16.32 -2.60
C LEU A 22 -15.99 -15.53 -3.92
N GLU A 23 -16.53 -14.32 -3.87
CA GLU A 23 -16.50 -13.40 -5.01
C GLU A 23 -15.06 -12.99 -5.36
N ALA A 24 -14.23 -12.70 -4.35
CA ALA A 24 -12.83 -12.35 -4.55
C ALA A 24 -12.03 -13.47 -5.25
N MET A 25 -12.32 -14.74 -4.93
CA MET A 25 -11.71 -15.90 -5.60
C MET A 25 -12.10 -16.02 -7.07
N SER A 26 -13.22 -15.42 -7.47
CA SER A 26 -13.69 -15.39 -8.86
C SER A 26 -13.23 -14.15 -9.62
N GLY A 27 -12.44 -13.27 -8.97
CA GLY A 27 -11.88 -12.07 -9.57
C GLY A 27 -10.87 -12.37 -10.69
N PRO A 28 -10.55 -11.36 -11.52
CA PRO A 28 -9.50 -11.50 -12.53
C PRO A 28 -8.16 -11.84 -11.86
N ARG A 29 -7.36 -12.67 -12.54
CA ARG A 29 -5.98 -12.95 -12.13
C ARG A 29 -5.15 -11.68 -12.22
N GLU A 30 -4.28 -11.50 -11.24
CA GLU A 30 -3.29 -10.43 -11.21
C GLU A 30 -2.31 -10.56 -12.38
N THR A 31 -1.87 -9.42 -12.91
CA THR A 31 -0.86 -9.35 -13.99
C THR A 31 0.41 -8.62 -13.55
N LEU A 32 0.37 -7.97 -12.38
CA LEU A 32 1.49 -7.24 -11.78
C LEU A 32 1.56 -7.54 -10.28
N ILE A 33 2.78 -7.56 -9.74
CA ILE A 33 3.03 -7.55 -8.30
C ILE A 33 4.04 -6.46 -7.95
N TYR A 34 3.81 -5.79 -6.82
CA TYR A 34 4.72 -4.79 -6.26
C TYR A 34 5.44 -5.41 -5.06
N VAL A 35 6.77 -5.32 -5.05
CA VAL A 35 7.63 -5.98 -4.06
C VAL A 35 8.61 -4.98 -3.47
N THR A 36 8.67 -4.90 -2.14
CA THR A 36 9.71 -4.13 -1.44
C THR A 36 11.06 -4.81 -1.61
N ALA A 37 12.08 -4.04 -1.93
CA ALA A 37 13.45 -4.51 -2.05
C ALA A 37 14.37 -3.61 -1.22
N VAL A 38 15.17 -4.25 -0.37
CA VAL A 38 15.88 -3.59 0.72
C VAL A 38 17.38 -3.70 0.52
N TYR A 39 18.08 -2.57 0.60
CA TYR A 39 19.54 -2.49 0.72
C TYR A 39 19.98 -2.22 2.15
N THR A 40 19.11 -1.69 3.00
CA THR A 40 19.37 -1.55 4.44
C THR A 40 19.85 -2.89 5.04
N GLY A 41 20.94 -2.84 5.82
CA GLY A 41 21.59 -4.04 6.37
C GLY A 41 22.54 -4.81 5.43
N THR A 42 22.56 -4.52 4.12
CA THR A 42 23.40 -5.26 3.15
C THR A 42 24.82 -4.69 2.96
N GLY A 43 25.09 -3.48 3.48
CA GLY A 43 26.33 -2.72 3.24
C GLY A 43 26.33 -1.91 1.93
N VAL A 44 25.33 -2.07 1.07
CA VAL A 44 25.17 -1.26 -0.16
C VAL A 44 24.56 0.09 0.17
N GLN A 45 25.26 1.18 -0.19
CA GLN A 45 24.80 2.56 0.02
C GLN A 45 23.86 3.03 -1.10
N LYS A 46 22.66 2.43 -1.17
CA LYS A 46 21.60 2.79 -2.13
C LYS A 46 20.24 2.82 -1.43
N PRO A 47 19.29 3.64 -1.90
CA PRO A 47 17.95 3.65 -1.34
C PRO A 47 17.26 2.32 -1.63
N ASP A 48 16.42 1.90 -0.70
CA ASP A 48 15.46 0.81 -0.94
C ASP A 48 14.54 1.19 -2.12
N TYR A 49 13.83 0.21 -2.69
CA TYR A 49 12.95 0.49 -3.82
C TYR A 49 11.74 -0.42 -3.86
N LEU A 50 10.69 0.05 -4.53
CA LEU A 50 9.55 -0.76 -4.92
C LEU A 50 9.80 -1.34 -6.31
N ALA A 51 9.88 -2.66 -6.43
CA ALA A 51 9.93 -3.36 -7.70
C ALA A 51 8.52 -3.59 -8.24
N THR A 52 8.31 -3.32 -9.53
CA THR A 52 7.14 -3.80 -10.26
C THR A 52 7.56 -5.01 -11.08
N VAL A 53 6.91 -6.15 -10.84
CA VAL A 53 7.18 -7.41 -11.55
C VAL A 53 5.97 -7.74 -12.41
N ASP A 54 6.23 -8.07 -13.67
CA ASP A 54 5.22 -8.55 -14.61
C ASP A 54 5.00 -10.05 -14.41
N ILE A 55 3.77 -10.42 -14.10
CA ILE A 55 3.38 -11.80 -13.78
C ILE A 55 2.26 -12.32 -14.69
N ASP A 56 1.95 -11.62 -15.78
CA ASP A 56 1.09 -12.14 -16.85
C ASP A 56 1.87 -13.17 -17.71
N PRO A 57 1.49 -14.46 -17.72
CA PRO A 57 2.17 -15.48 -18.52
C PRO A 57 2.19 -15.21 -20.02
N ASN A 58 1.31 -14.34 -20.53
CA ASN A 58 1.24 -13.97 -21.94
C ASN A 58 2.09 -12.74 -22.27
N SER A 59 2.68 -12.08 -21.28
CA SER A 59 3.50 -10.89 -21.48
C SER A 59 4.91 -11.25 -21.97
N PRO A 60 5.50 -10.49 -22.93
CA PRO A 60 6.90 -10.67 -23.32
C PRO A 60 7.90 -10.36 -22.19
N THR A 61 7.42 -9.70 -21.13
CA THR A 61 8.18 -9.41 -19.91
C THR A 61 7.80 -10.27 -18.72
N TYR A 62 7.04 -11.36 -18.92
CA TYR A 62 6.67 -12.30 -17.85
C TYR A 62 7.88 -12.70 -16.99
N SER A 63 7.68 -12.71 -15.68
CA SER A 63 8.69 -13.05 -14.65
C SER A 63 9.90 -12.10 -14.62
N LYS A 64 9.72 -10.85 -15.08
CA LYS A 64 10.77 -9.82 -15.02
C LYS A 64 10.36 -8.66 -14.14
N VAL A 65 11.34 -8.08 -13.46
CA VAL A 65 11.21 -6.72 -12.93
C VAL A 65 11.17 -5.77 -14.11
N ILE A 66 10.04 -5.08 -14.27
CA ILE A 66 9.82 -4.13 -15.37
C ILE A 66 10.01 -2.67 -14.96
N HIS A 67 9.98 -2.39 -13.65
CA HIS A 67 10.24 -1.05 -13.11
C HIS A 67 10.82 -1.12 -11.70
N ARG A 68 11.60 -0.10 -11.34
CA ARG A 68 12.11 0.12 -9.98
C ARG A 68 11.85 1.57 -9.60
N LEU A 69 11.09 1.78 -8.55
CA LEU A 69 10.90 3.09 -7.93
C LEU A 69 11.77 3.17 -6.67
N PRO A 70 12.97 3.78 -6.73
CA PRO A 70 13.76 4.05 -5.53
C PRO A 70 13.04 5.07 -4.65
N VAL A 71 13.06 4.84 -3.33
CA VAL A 71 12.65 5.87 -2.37
C VAL A 71 13.74 6.96 -2.30
N PRO A 72 13.40 8.19 -1.89
CA PRO A 72 14.34 9.30 -1.95
C PRO A 72 15.48 9.25 -0.92
N TYR A 73 15.39 8.39 0.10
CA TYR A 73 16.31 8.38 1.23
C TYR A 73 16.98 7.00 1.44
N LEU A 74 18.10 7.00 2.17
CA LEU A 74 18.82 5.79 2.58
C LEU A 74 18.31 5.30 3.94
N GLY A 75 18.44 3.99 4.19
CA GLY A 75 18.22 3.40 5.51
C GLY A 75 16.77 3.35 5.96
N ASP A 76 15.82 3.27 5.02
CA ASP A 76 14.40 3.20 5.35
C ASP A 76 13.97 1.85 5.93
N GLU A 77 14.54 0.75 5.44
CA GLU A 77 14.10 -0.62 5.73
C GLU A 77 12.62 -0.79 5.31
N LEU A 78 12.34 -0.70 4.00
CA LEU A 78 10.99 -0.97 3.49
C LEU A 78 10.59 -2.40 3.83
N HIS A 79 9.46 -2.58 4.54
CA HIS A 79 9.14 -3.89 5.12
C HIS A 79 7.83 -4.47 4.59
N HIS A 80 6.69 -3.96 5.07
CA HIS A 80 5.36 -4.32 4.57
C HIS A 80 4.78 -3.24 3.65
N THR A 81 3.69 -3.60 2.99
CA THR A 81 2.86 -2.68 2.20
C THR A 81 1.39 -3.00 2.36
N GLY A 82 0.54 -2.00 2.19
CA GLY A 82 -0.92 -2.16 2.15
C GLY A 82 -1.55 -1.15 1.20
N TRP A 83 -2.82 -1.37 0.86
CA TRP A 83 -3.58 -0.47 0.00
C TRP A 83 -4.29 0.61 0.80
N ASN A 84 -4.44 1.81 0.24
CA ASN A 84 -5.27 2.87 0.83
C ASN A 84 -6.75 2.46 0.96
N SER A 85 -7.23 1.63 0.04
CA SER A 85 -8.60 1.14 0.03
C SER A 85 -8.67 -0.28 -0.52
N CYS A 86 -9.60 -1.07 -0.01
CA CYS A 86 -9.76 -2.48 -0.33
C CYS A 86 -11.22 -2.92 -0.20
N SER A 87 -11.49 -4.23 -0.16
CA SER A 87 -12.85 -4.76 -0.03
C SER A 87 -13.58 -4.29 1.23
N SER A 88 -12.89 -3.78 2.25
CA SER A 88 -13.53 -3.13 3.41
C SER A 88 -14.36 -1.90 3.02
N CYS A 89 -14.06 -1.28 1.88
CA CYS A 89 -14.78 -0.15 1.31
C CYS A 89 -15.77 -0.59 0.20
N HIS A 90 -16.07 -1.89 0.10
CA HIS A 90 -17.04 -2.36 -0.87
C HIS A 90 -18.39 -1.66 -0.66
N GLY A 91 -19.02 -1.24 -1.75
CA GLY A 91 -20.27 -0.47 -1.72
C GLY A 91 -20.11 1.05 -1.55
N ASP A 92 -18.90 1.56 -1.26
CA ASP A 92 -18.61 3.00 -1.28
C ASP A 92 -18.07 3.44 -2.66
N PRO A 93 -18.89 4.12 -3.49
CA PRO A 93 -18.49 4.54 -4.83
C PRO A 93 -17.44 5.67 -4.85
N SER A 94 -17.18 6.31 -3.70
CA SER A 94 -16.17 7.37 -3.57
C SER A 94 -14.77 6.80 -3.30
N ALA A 95 -14.69 5.59 -2.76
CA ALA A 95 -13.43 4.92 -2.46
C ALA A 95 -12.76 4.37 -3.72
N GLU A 96 -11.43 4.38 -3.72
CA GLU A 96 -10.64 3.82 -4.82
C GLU A 96 -9.35 3.16 -4.31
N ARG A 97 -9.09 1.93 -4.75
CA ARG A 97 -7.78 1.27 -4.57
C ARG A 97 -6.80 1.85 -5.57
N ARG A 98 -5.98 2.82 -5.13
CA ARG A 98 -5.06 3.57 -5.99
C ARG A 98 -3.65 3.66 -5.44
N PHE A 99 -3.52 3.85 -4.13
CA PHE A 99 -2.24 4.14 -3.51
C PHE A 99 -1.76 2.95 -2.69
N LEU A 100 -0.49 2.62 -2.86
CA LEU A 100 0.22 1.69 -2.00
C LEU A 100 0.86 2.50 -0.86
N VAL A 101 0.58 2.10 0.38
CA VAL A 101 1.17 2.65 1.60
C VAL A 101 2.33 1.75 2.00
N VAL A 102 3.53 2.33 2.09
CA VAL A 102 4.80 1.61 2.21
C VAL A 102 5.59 2.17 3.40
N PRO A 103 5.44 1.59 4.60
CA PRO A 103 6.24 1.96 5.77
C PRO A 103 7.73 1.61 5.63
N GLY A 104 8.58 2.57 5.97
CA GLY A 104 10.00 2.38 6.24
C GLY A 104 10.20 2.12 7.73
N LEU A 105 10.52 0.87 8.06
CA LEU A 105 10.57 0.39 9.44
C LEU A 105 11.61 1.15 10.27
N VAL A 106 12.81 1.36 9.72
CA VAL A 106 13.93 1.94 10.48
C VAL A 106 13.91 3.46 10.45
N SER A 107 13.54 4.07 9.32
CA SER A 107 13.51 5.53 9.22
C SER A 107 12.31 6.18 9.91
N GLY A 108 11.23 5.43 10.10
CA GLY A 108 9.97 5.98 10.57
C GLY A 108 9.10 6.63 9.48
N ARG A 109 9.54 6.66 8.22
CA ARG A 109 8.77 7.26 7.11
C ARG A 109 7.65 6.35 6.65
N ILE A 110 6.61 6.95 6.09
CA ILE A 110 5.62 6.21 5.30
C ILE A 110 5.55 6.83 3.91
N TYR A 111 5.80 6.02 2.89
CA TYR A 111 5.68 6.42 1.50
C TYR A 111 4.31 6.08 0.95
N VAL A 112 3.73 6.99 0.19
CA VAL A 112 2.50 6.79 -0.56
C VAL A 112 2.85 6.75 -2.03
N VAL A 113 2.56 5.65 -2.69
CA VAL A 113 2.92 5.40 -4.11
C VAL A 113 1.65 5.31 -4.94
N ASP A 114 1.54 6.14 -5.99
CA ASP A 114 0.44 6.08 -6.96
C ASP A 114 0.68 4.94 -7.95
N THR A 115 -0.20 3.94 -7.93
CA THR A 115 -0.14 2.80 -8.87
C THR A 115 -1.20 2.90 -9.96
N LYS A 116 -2.09 3.89 -9.94
CA LYS A 116 -3.17 4.02 -10.93
C LYS A 116 -2.70 4.78 -12.17
N THR A 117 -1.93 5.85 -11.99
CA THR A 117 -1.48 6.70 -13.10
C THR A 117 -0.67 5.91 -14.13
N ASN A 118 0.22 5.03 -13.67
CA ASN A 118 0.87 4.02 -14.49
C ASN A 118 1.20 2.76 -13.64
N PRO A 119 0.39 1.69 -13.70
CA PRO A 119 0.61 0.49 -12.90
C PRO A 119 1.94 -0.21 -13.21
N ARG A 120 2.44 -0.11 -14.44
CA ARG A 120 3.71 -0.73 -14.84
C ARG A 120 4.93 0.07 -14.39
N ALA A 121 4.76 1.35 -14.09
CA ALA A 121 5.79 2.22 -13.55
C ALA A 121 5.22 3.21 -12.51
N PRO A 122 4.92 2.73 -11.29
CA PRO A 122 4.38 3.57 -10.21
C PRO A 122 5.31 4.72 -9.84
N SER A 123 4.74 5.76 -9.24
CA SER A 123 5.45 6.98 -8.84
C SER A 123 5.16 7.38 -7.40
N LEU A 124 6.13 8.01 -6.74
CA LEU A 124 5.94 8.56 -5.41
C LEU A 124 4.88 9.68 -5.45
N HIS A 125 3.89 9.59 -4.57
CA HIS A 125 2.82 10.57 -4.42
C HIS A 125 3.05 11.48 -3.21
N LYS A 126 3.40 10.91 -2.05
CA LYS A 126 3.60 11.65 -0.80
C LYS A 126 4.56 10.89 0.12
N VAL A 127 5.20 11.64 1.01
CA VAL A 127 5.97 11.13 2.14
C VAL A 127 5.31 11.65 3.42
N VAL A 128 5.04 10.76 4.37
CA VAL A 128 4.70 11.12 5.74
C VAL A 128 6.00 11.07 6.53
N GLU A 129 6.46 12.23 7.00
CA GLU A 129 7.75 12.34 7.67
C GLU A 129 7.68 11.80 9.12
N PRO A 130 8.79 11.25 9.65
CA PRO A 130 8.80 10.65 10.98
C PRO A 130 8.50 11.69 12.07
N SER A 131 8.92 12.94 11.87
CA SER A 131 8.65 14.05 12.78
C SER A 131 7.16 14.23 13.03
N ASP A 132 6.34 14.21 11.97
CA ASP A 132 4.90 14.43 12.05
C ASP A 132 4.21 13.28 12.79
N ILE A 133 4.69 12.05 12.56
CA ILE A 133 4.20 10.85 13.25
C ILE A 133 4.54 10.95 14.74
N ILE A 134 5.81 11.21 15.08
CA ILE A 134 6.29 11.27 16.45
C ILE A 134 5.60 12.40 17.21
N GLU A 135 5.50 13.60 16.63
CA GLU A 135 4.88 14.75 17.28
C GLU A 135 3.39 14.49 17.61
N LYS A 136 2.65 13.90 16.67
CA LYS A 136 1.21 13.69 16.83
C LYS A 136 0.83 12.44 17.62
N THR A 137 1.72 11.45 17.71
CA THR A 137 1.37 10.13 18.25
C THR A 137 2.36 9.58 19.28
N GLY A 138 3.59 10.08 19.30
CA GLY A 138 4.70 9.48 20.05
C GLY A 138 5.13 8.11 19.53
N LEU A 139 4.58 7.64 18.40
CA LEU A 139 4.91 6.35 17.80
C LEU A 139 6.11 6.46 16.84
N ALA A 140 6.82 5.36 16.68
CA ALA A 140 7.90 5.18 15.70
C ALA A 140 7.90 3.73 15.17
N PHE A 141 8.76 3.44 14.20
CA PHE A 141 8.89 2.12 13.57
C PHE A 141 7.57 1.62 12.94
N PRO A 142 7.01 2.33 11.96
CA PRO A 142 5.78 1.94 11.29
C PRO A 142 6.02 0.66 10.49
N HIS A 143 5.04 -0.24 10.50
CA HIS A 143 5.21 -1.61 10.02
C HIS A 143 4.06 -2.04 9.11
N THR A 144 2.93 -2.47 9.68
CA THR A 144 1.82 -3.03 8.89
C THR A 144 0.76 -1.98 8.63
N SER A 145 0.46 -1.70 7.35
CA SER A 145 -0.63 -0.80 6.95
C SER A 145 -1.89 -1.56 6.50
N HIS A 146 -3.06 -1.11 6.94
CA HIS A 146 -4.37 -1.66 6.59
C HIS A 146 -5.40 -0.56 6.29
N CYS A 147 -6.09 -0.70 5.16
CA CYS A 147 -7.31 0.04 4.81
C CYS A 147 -8.43 -0.22 5.82
N LEU A 148 -9.11 0.83 6.28
CA LEU A 148 -10.33 0.74 7.09
C LEU A 148 -11.57 1.11 6.27
N ALA A 149 -12.74 0.60 6.67
CA ALA A 149 -14.02 0.95 6.05
C ALA A 149 -14.38 2.44 6.21
N SER A 150 -13.77 3.15 7.18
CA SER A 150 -13.93 4.59 7.37
C SER A 150 -13.26 5.44 6.30
N GLY A 151 -12.43 4.84 5.44
CA GLY A 151 -11.57 5.55 4.48
C GLY A 151 -10.20 5.92 5.05
N ASP A 152 -9.98 5.74 6.36
CA ASP A 152 -8.66 5.90 6.98
C ASP A 152 -7.75 4.70 6.67
N VAL A 153 -6.43 4.92 6.76
CA VAL A 153 -5.43 3.86 6.77
C VAL A 153 -4.84 3.73 8.17
N MET A 154 -4.93 2.54 8.75
CA MET A 154 -4.31 2.22 10.02
C MET A 154 -2.91 1.66 9.80
N VAL A 155 -1.92 2.13 10.56
CA VAL A 155 -0.53 1.64 10.47
C VAL A 155 -0.04 1.25 11.86
N SER A 156 0.38 -0.01 12.03
CA SER A 156 1.00 -0.47 13.27
C SER A 156 2.40 0.09 13.44
N CYS A 157 2.82 0.33 14.68
CA CYS A 157 4.12 0.89 15.06
C CYS A 157 4.70 0.07 16.21
N LEU A 158 6.00 -0.26 16.15
CA LEU A 158 6.62 -1.20 17.10
C LEU A 158 7.03 -0.56 18.43
N GLY A 159 7.12 0.77 18.52
CA GLY A 159 7.57 1.43 19.73
C GLY A 159 7.49 2.95 19.66
N ASP A 160 8.18 3.60 20.60
CA ASP A 160 8.40 5.05 20.58
C ASP A 160 9.73 5.42 19.90
N LYS A 161 10.01 6.73 19.79
CA LYS A 161 11.24 7.28 19.17
C LYS A 161 12.54 6.78 19.83
N ASP A 162 12.47 6.31 21.08
CA ASP A 162 13.62 5.85 21.86
C ASP A 162 13.78 4.33 21.77
N GLY A 163 12.92 3.65 21.00
CA GLY A 163 12.95 2.21 20.79
C GLY A 163 12.26 1.41 21.88
N ASN A 164 11.49 2.04 22.78
CA ASN A 164 10.81 1.31 23.85
C ASN A 164 9.52 0.65 23.33
N ALA A 165 9.37 -0.64 23.60
CA ALA A 165 8.19 -1.41 23.21
C ALA A 165 6.90 -0.93 23.89
N LYS A 166 6.95 -0.37 25.10
CA LYS A 166 5.76 0.16 25.80
C LYS A 166 5.07 1.28 25.01
N GLY A 167 5.81 1.95 24.12
CA GLY A 167 5.31 3.00 23.25
C GLY A 167 4.56 2.53 22.01
N ASN A 168 4.43 1.23 21.75
CA ASN A 168 3.80 0.70 20.54
C ASN A 168 2.31 1.08 20.39
N GLY A 169 1.78 0.88 19.18
CA GLY A 169 0.36 1.11 18.91
C GLY A 169 0.05 1.20 17.42
N PHE A 170 -1.04 1.89 17.10
CA PHE A 170 -1.48 2.14 15.74
C PHE A 170 -1.63 3.64 15.55
N LEU A 171 -1.24 4.15 14.38
CA LEU A 171 -1.62 5.48 13.93
C LEU A 171 -2.70 5.38 12.86
N LEU A 172 -3.45 6.46 12.68
CA LEU A 172 -4.39 6.63 11.58
C LEU A 172 -3.92 7.72 10.62
N LEU A 173 -3.96 7.41 9.34
CA LEU A 173 -3.82 8.37 8.25
C LEU A 173 -5.21 8.64 7.65
N ASP A 174 -5.53 9.91 7.39
CA ASP A 174 -6.73 10.29 6.64
C ASP A 174 -6.61 9.96 5.13
N SER A 175 -7.65 10.29 4.35
CA SER A 175 -7.69 10.07 2.90
C SER A 175 -6.64 10.84 2.11
N ASP A 176 -6.09 11.92 2.69
CA ASP A 176 -4.99 12.71 2.13
C ASP A 176 -3.63 12.29 2.72
N PHE A 177 -3.60 11.20 3.48
CA PHE A 177 -2.44 10.65 4.16
C PHE A 177 -1.79 11.59 5.18
N ASN A 178 -2.59 12.43 5.85
CA ASN A 178 -2.14 13.18 7.03
C ASN A 178 -2.34 12.34 8.28
N VAL A 179 -1.41 12.43 9.24
CA VAL A 179 -1.54 11.77 10.55
C VAL A 179 -2.68 12.41 11.33
N LYS A 180 -3.71 11.61 11.66
CA LYS A 180 -4.87 11.99 12.47
C LYS A 180 -4.61 11.85 13.97
N GLY A 181 -3.86 10.82 14.36
CA GLY A 181 -3.64 10.44 15.76
C GLY A 181 -3.32 8.96 15.93
N ARG A 182 -3.43 8.47 17.17
CA ARG A 182 -3.23 7.07 17.59
C ARG A 182 -4.40 6.55 18.42
#